data_AF-A0A4Z1FGK8-F1
#
_entry.id   AF-A0A4Z1FGK8-F1
#
_cell.length_a   1.000
_cell.length_b   1.000
_cell.length_c   1.000
_cell.angle_alpha   90.00
_cell.angle_beta   90.00
_cell.angle_gamma   90.00
#
_symmetry.space_group_name_H-M   'P 1'
#
loop_
_entity.id
_entity.type
_entity.pdbx_description
1 polymer ?
#
loop_
_entity_poly.entity_id
_entity_poly.type
_entity_poly.pdbx_seq_one_letter_code
_entity_poly.pdbx_strand_id
1 'polypeptide(L)'
;MAPEPIPLRTLTTLLNYERLVSHLRYKHISLHSSTIADQTILPRLEGNALIRKSPASIQKINVHTFHYNASTPDSTQDLALETSTTPATCIIHPSCEIATRSLSSTQLENIFYESRSHDGCYKALILFQEFFSFCSSDQQLSIQIKNEESVLVNPFPRSIIEFKLTGPKLMSAQSLKLRNGGATYITGGENEGFHSILGFPKPGTSVGQIVNLDEFFVVDMTRMQWGKRGIFGGPYFLGKGGDWQDAMDTICNDMEELEIGASWILENQHIELMRECAKRVWDRWNDRENAGWCDYCGVGGKLSACAECKKGDKKIWYCGVEHQRKGWKLHKFTCEKKTTADAGKK
;
A
#
# COMPACT_ATOMS: atom_id res chain seq x y z
N MET A 1 27.23 5.12 17.64
CA MET A 1 27.09 4.07 16.62
C MET A 1 26.02 4.53 15.66
N ALA A 2 26.22 4.41 14.35
CA ALA A 2 25.18 4.77 13.38
C ALA A 2 23.97 3.82 13.53
N PRO A 3 22.73 4.31 13.33
CA PRO A 3 21.54 3.47 13.38
C PRO A 3 21.56 2.41 12.27
N GLU A 4 20.93 1.26 12.53
CA GLU A 4 20.77 0.23 11.51
C GLU A 4 19.97 0.78 10.32
N PRO A 5 20.42 0.58 9.06
CA PRO A 5 19.64 0.98 7.89
C PRO A 5 18.28 0.28 7.84
N ILE A 6 17.20 1.05 7.64
CA ILE A 6 15.84 0.50 7.57
C ILE A 6 15.59 -0.01 6.16
N PRO A 7 15.22 -1.29 5.95
CA PRO A 7 14.85 -1.76 4.63
C PRO A 7 13.59 -1.02 4.14
N LEU A 8 13.69 -0.29 3.03
CA LEU A 8 12.57 0.52 2.51
C LEU A 8 11.34 -0.34 2.22
N ARG A 9 11.56 -1.59 1.79
CA ARG A 9 10.49 -2.58 1.59
C ARG A 9 9.72 -2.84 2.90
N THR A 10 10.43 -3.12 3.99
CA THR A 10 9.83 -3.37 5.30
C THR A 10 9.06 -2.15 5.77
N LEU A 11 9.68 -0.97 5.67
CA LEU A 11 9.05 0.29 6.03
C LEU A 11 7.76 0.52 5.25
N THR A 12 7.79 0.34 3.93
CA THR A 12 6.62 0.50 3.05
C THR A 12 5.50 -0.48 3.42
N THR A 13 5.84 -1.75 3.71
CA THR A 13 4.85 -2.74 4.14
C THR A 13 4.16 -2.31 5.44
N LEU A 14 4.92 -1.86 6.44
CA LEU A 14 4.38 -1.46 7.74
C LEU A 14 3.56 -0.17 7.65
N LEU A 15 4.08 0.87 6.98
CA LEU A 15 3.35 2.13 6.80
C LEU A 15 2.06 1.91 6.02
N ASN A 16 2.10 1.14 4.92
CA ASN A 16 0.89 0.88 4.14
C ASN A 16 -0.14 0.09 4.96
N TYR A 17 0.31 -0.88 5.78
CA TYR A 17 -0.57 -1.59 6.69
C TYR A 17 -1.26 -0.64 7.68
N GLU A 18 -0.50 0.13 8.46
CA GLU A 18 -1.05 1.04 9.48
C GLU A 18 -2.02 2.06 8.88
N ARG A 19 -1.65 2.65 7.74
CA ARG A 19 -2.52 3.62 7.03
C ARG A 19 -3.89 3.05 6.69
N LEU A 20 -3.93 1.79 6.26
CA LEU A 20 -5.14 1.15 5.74
C LEU A 20 -6.04 0.64 6.87
N VAL A 21 -5.46 0.08 7.94
CA VAL A 21 -6.23 -0.42 9.08
C VAL A 21 -6.75 0.71 9.97
N SER A 22 -6.03 1.84 10.05
CA SER A 22 -6.47 3.03 10.78
C SER A 22 -7.41 3.94 9.98
N HIS A 23 -7.87 3.49 8.82
CA HIS A 23 -8.73 4.31 7.98
C HIS A 23 -10.13 4.48 8.61
N LEU A 24 -10.41 5.66 9.16
CA LEU A 24 -11.64 5.97 9.90
C LEU A 24 -12.95 5.72 9.13
N ARG A 25 -12.98 6.02 7.81
CA ARG A 25 -14.12 5.68 6.92
C ARG A 25 -14.53 4.21 6.99
N TYR A 26 -13.58 3.33 7.28
CA TYR A 26 -13.76 1.90 7.30
C TYR A 26 -13.98 1.31 8.70
N LYS A 27 -14.11 2.17 9.72
CA LYS A 27 -14.53 1.74 11.05
C LYS A 27 -15.99 1.29 11.01
N HIS A 28 -16.26 0.17 11.66
CA HIS A 28 -17.59 -0.44 11.73
C HIS A 28 -18.28 -0.76 10.42
N ILE A 29 -17.52 -1.02 9.35
CA ILE A 29 -18.13 -1.42 8.08
C ILE A 29 -17.57 -2.74 7.59
N SER A 30 -18.44 -3.51 6.95
CA SER A 30 -18.10 -4.81 6.38
C SER A 30 -18.58 -4.89 4.94
N LEU A 31 -17.86 -5.65 4.12
CA LEU A 31 -18.16 -5.83 2.71
C LEU A 31 -19.49 -6.56 2.56
N HIS A 32 -20.44 -5.93 1.88
CA HIS A 32 -21.77 -6.46 1.65
C HIS A 32 -21.95 -7.01 0.22
N SER A 33 -21.45 -6.30 -0.77
CA SER A 33 -21.49 -6.75 -2.17
C SER A 33 -20.31 -6.21 -2.96
N SER A 34 -19.96 -6.92 -4.03
CA SER A 34 -18.88 -6.53 -4.94
C SER A 34 -19.18 -7.03 -6.34
N THR A 35 -18.85 -6.24 -7.37
CA THR A 35 -18.91 -6.70 -8.77
C THR A 35 -17.92 -7.83 -9.09
N ILE A 36 -16.93 -8.04 -8.22
CA ILE A 36 -16.02 -9.20 -8.29
C ILE A 36 -16.77 -10.50 -7.92
N ALA A 37 -17.77 -10.41 -7.04
CA ALA A 37 -18.60 -11.53 -6.63
C ALA A 37 -19.81 -11.71 -7.55
N ASP A 38 -20.47 -10.62 -7.91
CA ASP A 38 -21.71 -10.62 -8.69
C ASP A 38 -21.65 -9.58 -9.82
N GLN A 39 -21.51 -10.07 -11.05
CA GLN A 39 -21.45 -9.20 -12.24
C GLN A 39 -22.81 -8.56 -12.56
N THR A 40 -23.93 -9.08 -12.04
CA THR A 40 -25.27 -8.53 -12.29
C THR A 40 -25.49 -7.17 -11.60
N ILE A 41 -24.60 -6.77 -10.70
CA ILE A 41 -24.60 -5.44 -10.08
C ILE A 41 -24.44 -4.34 -11.14
N LEU A 42 -23.59 -4.52 -12.16
CA LEU A 42 -23.35 -3.47 -13.17
C LEU A 42 -24.58 -3.18 -14.03
N PRO A 43 -25.29 -4.19 -14.61
CA PRO A 43 -26.55 -3.95 -15.31
C PRO A 43 -27.58 -3.18 -14.49
N ARG A 44 -27.68 -3.47 -13.18
CA ARG A 44 -28.59 -2.75 -12.27
C ARG A 44 -28.23 -1.28 -12.07
N LEU A 45 -26.98 -0.90 -12.38
CA LEU A 45 -26.45 0.45 -12.27
C LEU A 45 -26.33 1.17 -13.62
N GLU A 46 -26.75 0.57 -14.74
CA GLU A 46 -26.70 1.20 -16.07
C GLU A 46 -27.52 2.50 -16.13
N GLY A 47 -28.55 2.63 -15.29
CA GLY A 47 -29.33 3.86 -15.13
C GLY A 47 -28.62 4.97 -14.34
N ASN A 48 -27.55 4.64 -13.62
CA ASN A 48 -26.86 5.57 -12.73
C ASN A 48 -26.02 6.57 -13.54
N ALA A 49 -26.22 7.87 -13.28
CA ALA A 49 -25.51 8.93 -13.98
C ALA A 49 -23.98 8.85 -13.86
N LEU A 50 -23.45 8.35 -12.74
CA LEU A 50 -22.00 8.20 -12.52
C LEU A 50 -21.41 7.14 -13.44
N ILE A 51 -22.13 6.03 -13.66
CA ILE A 51 -21.69 4.97 -14.56
C ILE A 51 -21.81 5.42 -16.02
N ARG A 52 -22.90 6.11 -16.38
CA ARG A 52 -23.13 6.61 -17.75
C ARG A 52 -22.12 7.67 -18.19
N LYS A 53 -21.63 8.48 -17.25
CA LYS A 53 -20.65 9.54 -17.52
C LYS A 53 -19.20 9.07 -17.36
N SER A 54 -18.98 7.76 -17.24
CA SER A 54 -17.63 7.23 -17.11
C SER A 54 -16.76 7.58 -18.33
N PRO A 55 -15.45 7.83 -18.13
CA PRO A 55 -14.52 8.06 -19.23
C PRO A 55 -14.58 6.97 -20.30
N ALA A 56 -14.45 7.36 -21.58
CA ALA A 56 -14.42 6.38 -22.69
C ALA A 56 -13.23 5.41 -22.61
N SER A 57 -12.18 5.77 -21.86
CA SER A 57 -11.02 4.92 -21.58
C SER A 57 -11.28 3.79 -20.58
N ILE A 58 -12.40 3.82 -19.84
CA ILE A 58 -12.71 2.81 -18.84
C ILE A 58 -12.90 1.44 -19.53
N GLN A 59 -12.07 0.49 -19.12
CA GLN A 59 -12.13 -0.90 -19.58
C GLN A 59 -12.82 -1.80 -18.55
N LYS A 60 -12.86 -1.35 -17.29
CA LYS A 60 -13.41 -2.13 -16.18
C LYS A 60 -14.02 -1.20 -15.12
N ILE A 61 -15.14 -1.63 -14.55
CA ILE A 61 -15.80 -0.97 -13.42
C ILE A 61 -15.88 -1.93 -12.24
N ASN A 62 -15.32 -1.53 -11.11
CA ASN A 62 -15.49 -2.22 -9.85
C ASN A 62 -16.45 -1.44 -8.96
N VAL A 63 -17.45 -2.11 -8.39
CA VAL A 63 -18.33 -1.51 -7.38
C VAL A 63 -18.29 -2.37 -6.13
N HIS A 64 -17.95 -1.76 -5.00
CA HIS A 64 -17.92 -2.40 -3.69
C HIS A 64 -18.85 -1.66 -2.75
N THR A 65 -19.81 -2.38 -2.17
CA THR A 65 -20.73 -1.81 -1.18
C THR A 65 -20.37 -2.33 0.20
N PHE A 66 -20.23 -1.42 1.15
CA PHE A 66 -19.95 -1.70 2.54
C PHE A 66 -21.12 -1.23 3.39
N HIS A 67 -21.54 -2.06 4.34
CA HIS A 67 -22.62 -1.72 5.27
C HIS A 67 -22.07 -1.63 6.69
N TYR A 68 -22.70 -0.75 7.48
CA TYR A 68 -22.46 -0.67 8.92
C TYR A 68 -22.70 -2.02 9.59
N ASN A 69 -21.74 -2.46 10.39
CA ASN A 69 -21.74 -3.72 11.12
C ASN A 69 -21.40 -3.49 12.58
N ALA A 70 -22.41 -3.41 13.45
CA ALA A 70 -22.24 -3.21 14.89
C ALA A 70 -21.43 -4.34 15.58
N SER A 71 -21.35 -5.53 14.97
CA SER A 71 -20.61 -6.67 15.50
C SER A 71 -19.10 -6.58 15.26
N THR A 72 -18.64 -5.59 14.49
CA THR A 72 -17.20 -5.31 14.42
C THR A 72 -16.78 -4.57 15.69
N PRO A 73 -15.74 -5.04 16.39
CA PRO A 73 -15.33 -4.49 17.68
C PRO A 73 -15.17 -2.97 17.63
N ASP A 74 -15.72 -2.28 18.63
CA ASP A 74 -15.43 -0.87 18.89
C ASP A 74 -14.10 -0.80 19.60
N SER A 75 -13.07 -0.81 18.79
CA SER A 75 -11.67 -0.80 19.16
C SER A 75 -11.32 0.54 19.83
N THR A 76 -11.72 0.68 21.10
CA THR A 76 -11.33 1.77 22.01
C THR A 76 -10.63 1.23 23.26
N GLN A 77 -10.43 -0.09 23.38
CA GLN A 77 -9.56 -0.69 24.39
C GLN A 77 -8.26 -1.16 23.71
N ASP A 78 -7.20 -0.39 23.93
CA ASP A 78 -5.85 -0.52 23.34
C ASP A 78 -5.80 -0.51 21.80
N LEU A 79 -6.06 0.67 21.22
CA LEU A 79 -5.83 1.00 19.81
C LEU A 79 -4.46 0.53 19.27
N ALA A 80 -3.42 0.48 20.13
CA ALA A 80 -2.09 0.01 19.75
C ALA A 80 -2.00 -1.52 19.60
N LEU A 81 -2.72 -2.30 20.42
CA LEU A 81 -2.71 -3.76 20.36
C LEU A 81 -3.65 -4.28 19.26
N GLU A 82 -4.82 -3.63 19.11
CA GLU A 82 -5.84 -3.99 18.10
C GLU A 82 -5.39 -3.71 16.66
N THR A 83 -4.68 -2.59 16.42
CA THR A 83 -4.15 -2.28 15.08
C THR A 83 -3.08 -3.26 14.65
N SER A 84 -2.28 -3.82 15.54
CA SER A 84 -1.22 -4.77 15.18
C SER A 84 -1.73 -6.13 14.67
N THR A 85 -2.95 -6.52 14.99
CA THR A 85 -3.51 -7.85 14.64
C THR A 85 -4.66 -7.79 13.62
N THR A 86 -5.11 -6.58 13.26
CA THR A 86 -6.21 -6.38 12.31
C THR A 86 -5.87 -6.96 10.93
N PRO A 87 -6.68 -7.89 10.38
CA PRO A 87 -6.39 -8.47 9.07
C PRO A 87 -6.37 -7.44 7.95
N ALA A 88 -5.41 -7.56 7.02
CA ALA A 88 -5.33 -6.75 5.80
C ALA A 88 -6.31 -7.24 4.69
N THR A 89 -7.55 -7.55 5.09
CA THR A 89 -8.60 -8.09 4.22
C THR A 89 -9.97 -7.58 4.64
N CYS A 90 -10.93 -7.53 3.72
CA CYS A 90 -12.29 -7.16 4.06
C CYS A 90 -12.97 -8.20 4.95
N ILE A 91 -13.62 -7.73 6.03
CA ILE A 91 -14.58 -8.53 6.80
C ILE A 91 -15.89 -8.59 6.01
N ILE A 92 -16.47 -9.78 5.91
CA ILE A 92 -17.73 -10.01 5.21
C ILE A 92 -18.91 -9.67 6.11
N HIS A 93 -19.85 -8.89 5.60
CA HIS A 93 -21.06 -8.52 6.33
C HIS A 93 -21.97 -9.75 6.51
N PRO A 94 -22.53 -10.01 7.70
CA PRO A 94 -23.32 -11.22 7.96
C PRO A 94 -24.58 -11.33 7.09
N SER A 95 -25.14 -10.19 6.66
CA SER A 95 -26.31 -10.15 5.77
C SER A 95 -25.99 -10.19 4.26
N CYS A 96 -24.72 -10.32 3.86
CA CYS A 96 -24.37 -10.32 2.45
C CYS A 96 -24.92 -11.55 1.71
N GLU A 97 -25.03 -11.42 0.38
CA GLU A 97 -25.42 -12.50 -0.52
C GLU A 97 -24.37 -13.61 -0.61
N ILE A 98 -24.80 -14.81 -1.04
CA ILE A 98 -23.94 -16.02 -1.12
C ILE A 98 -22.72 -15.80 -2.02
N ALA A 99 -22.89 -15.08 -3.13
CA ALA A 99 -21.80 -14.76 -4.05
C ALA A 99 -20.66 -14.01 -3.32
N THR A 100 -20.99 -13.02 -2.51
CA THR A 100 -20.01 -12.25 -1.72
C THR A 100 -19.31 -13.12 -0.67
N ARG A 101 -20.03 -14.05 -0.03
CA ARG A 101 -19.44 -15.01 0.93
C ARG A 101 -18.44 -15.97 0.29
N SER A 102 -18.57 -16.19 -1.02
CA SER A 102 -17.73 -17.12 -1.79
C SER A 102 -16.44 -16.49 -2.30
N LEU A 103 -16.18 -15.21 -2.00
CA LEU A 103 -14.95 -14.52 -2.36
C LEU A 103 -13.74 -15.19 -1.71
N SER A 104 -12.71 -15.47 -2.52
CA SER A 104 -11.42 -15.98 -2.03
C SER A 104 -10.66 -14.93 -1.20
N SER A 105 -9.71 -15.38 -0.38
CA SER A 105 -8.81 -14.51 0.39
C SER A 105 -8.14 -13.44 -0.47
N THR A 106 -7.70 -13.81 -1.69
CA THR A 106 -7.06 -12.89 -2.63
C THR A 106 -8.02 -11.85 -3.18
N GLN A 107 -9.29 -12.21 -3.42
CA GLN A 107 -10.30 -11.24 -3.84
C GLN A 107 -10.65 -10.28 -2.70
N LEU A 108 -10.81 -10.77 -1.46
CA LEU A 108 -11.05 -9.93 -0.29
C LEU A 108 -9.91 -8.96 -0.01
N GLU A 109 -8.67 -9.43 -0.18
CA GLU A 109 -7.47 -8.61 -0.11
C GLU A 109 -7.45 -7.53 -1.19
N ASN A 110 -7.72 -7.88 -2.45
CA ASN A 110 -7.77 -6.90 -3.54
C ASN A 110 -8.82 -5.81 -3.27
N ILE A 111 -10.02 -6.20 -2.83
CA ILE A 111 -11.09 -5.25 -2.48
C ILE A 111 -10.64 -4.36 -1.32
N PHE A 112 -9.99 -4.93 -0.29
CA PHE A 112 -9.49 -4.17 0.85
C PHE A 112 -8.53 -3.06 0.45
N TYR A 113 -7.51 -3.39 -0.34
CA TYR A 113 -6.51 -2.42 -0.79
C TYR A 113 -7.09 -1.43 -1.80
N GLU A 114 -7.91 -1.88 -2.75
CA GLU A 114 -8.55 -1.00 -3.74
C GLU A 114 -9.44 0.03 -3.06
N SER A 115 -10.31 -0.40 -2.14
CA SER A 115 -11.29 0.49 -1.52
C SER A 115 -10.65 1.52 -0.59
N ARG A 116 -9.59 1.14 0.13
CA ARG A 116 -8.92 1.99 1.12
C ARG A 116 -7.79 2.85 0.53
N SER A 117 -7.43 2.63 -0.73
CA SER A 117 -6.40 3.42 -1.41
C SER A 117 -6.95 4.68 -2.10
N HIS A 118 -8.27 4.81 -2.24
CA HIS A 118 -8.91 5.99 -2.82
C HIS A 118 -8.47 7.28 -2.11
N ASP A 119 -7.92 8.20 -2.91
CA ASP A 119 -7.40 9.50 -2.46
C ASP A 119 -6.40 9.33 -1.30
N GLY A 120 -5.50 8.36 -1.49
CA GLY A 120 -4.54 7.94 -0.48
C GLY A 120 -3.11 8.36 -0.75
N CYS A 121 -2.77 8.87 -1.95
CA CYS A 121 -1.40 9.21 -2.34
C CYS A 121 -0.80 10.28 -1.41
N TYR A 122 -1.49 11.39 -1.18
CA TYR A 122 -1.04 12.42 -0.24
C TYR A 122 -0.93 11.92 1.20
N LYS A 123 -1.86 11.07 1.66
CA LYS A 123 -1.78 10.43 2.99
C LYS A 123 -0.54 9.54 3.10
N ALA A 124 -0.21 8.80 2.04
CA ALA A 124 0.98 7.97 1.96
C ALA A 124 2.27 8.81 2.05
N LEU A 125 2.31 9.96 1.37
CA LEU A 125 3.45 10.88 1.41
C LEU A 125 3.65 11.51 2.80
N ILE A 126 2.58 12.02 3.40
CA ILE A 126 2.60 12.56 4.78
C ILE A 126 3.08 11.48 5.75
N LEU A 127 2.61 10.25 5.59
CA LEU A 127 2.99 9.14 6.46
C LEU A 127 4.51 8.86 6.44
N PHE A 128 5.15 8.94 5.27
CA PHE A 128 6.61 8.86 5.18
C PHE A 128 7.29 10.08 5.83
N GLN A 129 6.77 11.29 5.63
CA GLN A 129 7.31 12.52 6.23
C GLN A 129 7.30 12.44 7.75
N GLU A 130 6.15 12.07 8.33
CA GLU A 130 5.99 11.90 9.77
C GLU A 130 6.87 10.76 10.30
N PHE A 131 7.01 9.64 9.57
CA PHE A 131 7.92 8.57 9.98
C PHE A 131 9.37 9.04 10.05
N PHE A 132 9.85 9.76 9.02
CA PHE A 132 11.22 10.27 9.01
C PHE A 132 11.46 11.39 10.03
N SER A 133 10.41 12.05 10.53
CA SER A 133 10.53 13.01 11.65
C SER A 133 10.97 12.35 12.96
N PHE A 134 10.73 11.04 13.13
CA PHE A 134 11.20 10.26 14.28
C PHE A 134 12.63 9.73 14.10
N CYS A 135 13.15 9.75 12.88
CA CYS A 135 14.47 9.25 12.55
C CYS A 135 15.56 10.28 12.89
N SER A 136 16.74 9.80 13.28
CA SER A 136 17.93 10.66 13.37
C SER A 136 18.39 11.09 11.97
N SER A 137 19.12 12.20 11.89
CA SER A 137 19.61 12.76 10.61
C SER A 137 20.59 11.84 9.87
N ASP A 138 21.21 10.88 10.56
CA ASP A 138 22.09 9.86 10.01
C ASP A 138 21.37 8.54 9.67
N GLN A 139 20.04 8.46 9.88
CA GLN A 139 19.26 7.29 9.51
C GLN A 139 19.32 7.04 8.01
N GLN A 140 19.75 5.84 7.61
CA GLN A 140 19.77 5.40 6.22
C GLN A 140 18.63 4.44 5.91
N LEU A 141 18.25 4.40 4.63
CA LEU A 141 17.42 3.36 4.05
C LEU A 141 18.30 2.35 3.32
N SER A 142 17.98 1.06 3.47
CA SER A 142 18.48 -0.02 2.62
C SER A 142 17.44 -0.30 1.53
N ILE A 143 17.80 -0.02 0.28
CA ILE A 143 16.94 -0.25 -0.87
C ILE A 143 17.52 -1.38 -1.69
N GLN A 144 16.69 -2.39 -2.01
CA GLN A 144 17.07 -3.50 -2.86
C GLN A 144 15.96 -3.79 -3.87
N ILE A 145 16.30 -3.75 -5.15
CA ILE A 145 15.39 -4.05 -6.25
C ILE A 145 15.81 -5.38 -6.87
N LYS A 146 14.88 -6.36 -6.93
CA LYS A 146 15.16 -7.71 -7.46
C LYS A 146 16.36 -8.35 -6.74
N ASN A 147 17.33 -8.86 -7.50
CA ASN A 147 18.56 -9.49 -7.07
C ASN A 147 19.77 -8.52 -7.06
N GLU A 148 19.54 -7.22 -7.20
CA GLU A 148 20.60 -6.21 -7.13
C GLU A 148 21.16 -6.16 -5.70
N GLU A 149 22.39 -5.64 -5.56
CA GLU A 149 22.94 -5.35 -4.24
C GLU A 149 22.12 -4.25 -3.56
N SER A 150 22.05 -4.30 -2.23
CA SER A 150 21.35 -3.24 -1.51
C SER A 150 22.16 -1.95 -1.56
N VAL A 151 21.47 -0.87 -1.92
CA VAL A 151 22.02 0.48 -1.91
C VAL A 151 21.56 1.20 -0.64
N LEU A 152 22.51 1.87 0.02
CA LEU A 152 22.23 2.74 1.17
C LEU A 152 21.88 4.14 0.67
N VAL A 153 20.74 4.67 1.11
CA VAL A 153 20.21 5.95 0.65
C VAL A 153 19.85 6.82 1.84
N ASN A 154 20.16 8.11 1.75
CA ASN A 154 19.67 9.11 2.69
C ASN A 154 18.19 9.40 2.39
N PRO A 155 17.24 9.19 3.33
CA PRO A 155 15.81 9.44 3.11
C PRO A 155 15.40 10.92 3.14
N PHE A 156 16.24 11.81 3.66
CA PHE A 156 15.92 13.23 3.81
C PHE A 156 15.85 14.00 2.48
N PRO A 157 16.73 13.79 1.49
CA PRO A 157 16.61 14.39 0.16
C PRO A 157 15.54 13.73 -0.75
N ARG A 158 14.49 13.11 -0.18
CA ARG A 158 13.38 12.53 -0.94
C ARG A 158 12.60 13.60 -1.69
N SER A 159 11.99 13.21 -2.81
CA SER A 159 11.17 14.08 -3.66
C SER A 159 9.75 13.54 -3.75
N ILE A 160 8.77 14.42 -3.62
CA ILE A 160 7.41 14.18 -4.11
C ILE A 160 7.42 14.46 -5.60
N ILE A 161 6.83 13.54 -6.34
CA ILE A 161 6.75 13.59 -7.79
C ILE A 161 5.27 13.50 -8.15
N GLU A 162 4.74 14.57 -8.75
CA GLU A 162 3.33 14.72 -9.05
C GLU A 162 3.04 14.52 -10.54
N PHE A 163 1.95 13.80 -10.81
CA PHE A 163 1.54 13.45 -12.15
C PHE A 163 0.08 13.80 -12.38
N LYS A 164 -0.21 14.30 -13.57
CA LYS A 164 -1.55 14.31 -14.15
C LYS A 164 -1.74 13.02 -14.95
N LEU A 165 -2.71 12.21 -14.55
CA LEU A 165 -3.10 10.98 -15.24
C LEU A 165 -4.30 11.27 -16.15
N THR A 166 -4.22 10.85 -17.41
CA THR A 166 -5.30 11.04 -18.39
C THR A 166 -5.79 9.69 -18.92
N GLY A 167 -7.12 9.55 -19.02
CA GLY A 167 -7.78 8.36 -19.54
C GLY A 167 -7.58 7.14 -18.64
N PRO A 168 -8.13 7.11 -17.41
CA PRO A 168 -8.04 5.94 -16.55
C PRO A 168 -8.66 4.70 -17.23
N LYS A 169 -8.12 3.52 -16.95
CA LYS A 169 -8.59 2.23 -17.50
C LYS A 169 -9.48 1.46 -16.51
N LEU A 170 -9.42 1.80 -15.23
CA LEU A 170 -10.29 1.28 -14.18
C LEU A 170 -11.06 2.41 -13.50
N MET A 171 -12.36 2.21 -13.35
CA MET A 171 -13.19 2.97 -12.41
C MET A 171 -13.51 2.07 -11.21
N SER A 172 -13.30 2.56 -9.99
CA SER A 172 -13.73 1.87 -8.78
C SER A 172 -14.63 2.77 -7.96
N ALA A 173 -15.82 2.29 -7.60
CA ALA A 173 -16.79 2.98 -6.77
C ALA A 173 -16.99 2.23 -5.44
N GLN A 174 -16.76 2.92 -4.32
CA GLN A 174 -16.97 2.40 -2.97
C GLN A 174 -18.17 3.10 -2.33
N SER A 175 -19.27 2.36 -2.17
CA SER A 175 -20.48 2.85 -1.52
C SER A 175 -20.50 2.42 -0.05
N LEU A 176 -20.36 3.38 0.86
CA LEU A 176 -20.43 3.15 2.30
C LEU A 176 -21.83 3.51 2.80
N LYS A 177 -22.58 2.52 3.32
CA LYS A 177 -23.86 2.74 4.00
C LYS A 177 -23.63 2.78 5.50
N LEU A 178 -23.62 3.99 6.05
CA LEU A 178 -23.37 4.28 7.46
C LEU A 178 -24.69 4.32 8.22
N ARG A 179 -24.64 4.31 9.56
CA ARG A 179 -25.85 4.34 10.41
C ARG A 179 -26.73 5.57 10.14
N ASN A 180 -26.10 6.71 9.86
CA ASN A 180 -26.75 8.01 9.69
C ASN A 180 -26.49 8.59 8.28
N GLY A 181 -26.54 7.77 7.23
CA GLY A 181 -26.39 8.21 5.85
C GLY A 181 -25.49 7.32 5.02
N GLY A 182 -24.87 7.88 3.99
CA GLY A 182 -23.91 7.15 3.18
C GLY A 182 -22.99 8.08 2.42
N ALA A 183 -21.88 7.51 1.95
CA ALA A 183 -20.91 8.20 1.12
C ALA A 183 -20.50 7.28 -0.03
N THR A 184 -20.29 7.86 -1.21
CA THR A 184 -19.72 7.14 -2.35
C THR A 184 -18.40 7.79 -2.71
N TYR A 185 -17.36 6.98 -2.82
CA TYR A 185 -16.03 7.39 -3.23
C TYR A 185 -15.71 6.75 -4.58
N ILE A 186 -15.09 7.51 -5.48
CA ILE A 186 -14.88 7.06 -6.86
C ILE A 186 -13.45 7.36 -7.28
N THR A 187 -12.72 6.34 -7.67
CA THR A 187 -11.42 6.46 -8.35
C THR A 187 -11.63 6.24 -9.85
N GLY A 188 -11.03 7.09 -10.68
CA GLY A 188 -11.14 6.99 -12.14
C GLY A 188 -12.50 7.39 -12.71
N GLY A 189 -13.29 8.16 -11.97
CA GLY A 189 -14.61 8.65 -12.43
C GLY A 189 -14.53 9.82 -13.43
N GLU A 190 -13.36 10.43 -13.54
CA GLU A 190 -13.09 11.59 -14.40
C GLU A 190 -12.02 11.25 -15.46
N ASN A 191 -12.00 11.99 -16.57
CA ASN A 191 -11.01 11.77 -17.63
C ASN A 191 -9.58 12.09 -17.19
N GLU A 192 -9.44 12.97 -16.20
CA GLU A 192 -8.17 13.43 -15.66
C GLU A 192 -8.16 13.25 -14.15
N GLY A 193 -6.99 13.04 -13.56
CA GLY A 193 -6.82 13.00 -12.11
C GLY A 193 -5.37 13.15 -11.72
N PHE A 194 -5.13 13.55 -10.48
CA PHE A 194 -3.77 13.74 -9.96
C PHE A 194 -3.31 12.52 -9.17
N HIS A 195 -2.02 12.21 -9.26
CA HIS A 195 -1.39 11.17 -8.48
C HIS A 195 0.04 11.57 -8.12
N SER A 196 0.45 11.22 -6.90
CA SER A 196 1.77 11.60 -6.40
C SER A 196 2.46 10.39 -5.78
N ILE A 197 3.76 10.29 -6.02
CA ILE A 197 4.61 9.19 -5.54
C ILE A 197 5.83 9.75 -4.79
N LEU A 198 6.52 8.86 -4.08
CA LEU A 198 7.74 9.21 -3.36
C LEU A 198 8.97 8.68 -4.10
N GLY A 199 9.90 9.57 -4.42
CA GLY A 199 11.20 9.26 -4.98
C GLY A 199 12.31 9.40 -3.94
N PHE A 200 13.22 8.43 -3.91
CA PHE A 200 14.50 8.51 -3.20
C PHE A 200 15.63 8.60 -4.21
N PRO A 201 16.45 9.67 -4.21
CA PRO A 201 17.50 9.85 -5.20
C PRO A 201 18.56 8.75 -5.04
N LYS A 202 19.07 8.25 -6.17
CA LYS A 202 20.20 7.34 -6.18
C LYS A 202 21.46 8.05 -5.65
N PRO A 203 22.43 7.31 -5.07
CA PRO A 203 23.70 7.90 -4.66
C PRO A 203 24.38 8.62 -5.84
N GLY A 204 24.82 9.85 -5.62
CA GLY A 204 25.45 10.70 -6.64
C GLY A 204 24.47 11.58 -7.43
N THR A 205 23.16 11.38 -7.30
CA THR A 205 22.16 12.27 -7.93
C THR A 205 22.06 13.59 -7.17
N SER A 206 22.16 14.70 -7.91
CA SER A 206 21.99 16.04 -7.34
C SER A 206 20.52 16.43 -7.28
N VAL A 207 19.99 16.63 -6.07
CA VAL A 207 18.56 16.88 -5.77
C VAL A 207 18.03 18.19 -6.41
N GLY A 208 18.90 19.09 -6.86
CA GLY A 208 18.55 20.37 -7.48
C GLY A 208 18.55 20.41 -9.01
N GLN A 209 18.94 19.31 -9.68
CA GLN A 209 18.94 19.17 -11.15
C GLN A 209 18.23 17.89 -11.55
N ILE A 210 17.06 17.66 -10.95
CA ILE A 210 16.30 16.45 -11.22
C ILE A 210 15.66 16.59 -12.60
N VAL A 211 16.15 15.84 -13.58
CA VAL A 211 15.64 15.86 -14.96
C VAL A 211 15.00 14.52 -15.34
N ASN A 212 15.24 13.44 -14.58
CA ASN A 212 14.83 12.09 -14.99
C ASN A 212 14.40 11.22 -13.80
N LEU A 213 13.19 10.65 -13.90
CA LEU A 213 12.62 9.73 -12.92
C LEU A 213 13.50 8.47 -12.70
N ASP A 214 14.28 8.05 -13.70
CA ASP A 214 15.22 6.94 -13.57
C ASP A 214 16.34 7.19 -12.56
N GLU A 215 16.55 8.43 -12.12
CA GLU A 215 17.49 8.74 -11.04
C GLU A 215 16.95 8.42 -9.65
N PHE A 216 15.70 7.94 -9.56
CA PHE A 216 15.03 7.61 -8.30
C PHE A 216 14.77 6.12 -8.11
N PHE A 217 14.79 5.71 -6.85
CA PHE A 217 13.97 4.60 -6.38
C PHE A 217 12.58 5.14 -6.04
N VAL A 218 11.55 4.54 -6.61
CA VAL A 218 10.16 5.01 -6.50
C VAL A 218 9.35 4.10 -5.60
N VAL A 219 8.53 4.71 -4.74
CA VAL A 219 7.50 4.05 -3.93
C VAL A 219 6.13 4.65 -4.22
N ASP A 220 5.16 3.78 -4.51
CA ASP A 220 3.74 4.12 -4.61
C ASP A 220 2.90 3.14 -3.79
N MET A 221 2.44 3.60 -2.62
CA MET A 221 1.61 2.81 -1.70
C MET A 221 0.14 2.73 -2.10
N THR A 222 -0.28 3.46 -3.13
CA THR A 222 -1.68 3.64 -3.50
C THR A 222 -2.05 3.06 -4.84
N ARG A 223 -1.10 2.46 -5.56
CA ARG A 223 -1.29 1.71 -6.82
C ARG A 223 -2.50 0.76 -6.86
N MET A 224 -2.87 0.19 -5.72
CA MET A 224 -4.04 -0.68 -5.65
C MET A 224 -5.38 0.06 -5.85
N GLN A 225 -5.44 1.39 -5.79
CA GLN A 225 -6.67 2.13 -6.12
C GLN A 225 -7.10 1.95 -7.58
N TRP A 226 -6.16 1.56 -8.46
CA TRP A 226 -6.44 1.17 -9.85
C TRP A 226 -6.44 -0.36 -10.06
N GLY A 227 -6.58 -1.14 -8.98
CA GLY A 227 -6.67 -2.59 -9.02
C GLY A 227 -5.39 -3.29 -9.49
N LYS A 228 -4.24 -2.59 -9.49
CA LYS A 228 -2.94 -3.12 -9.92
C LYS A 228 -2.03 -3.34 -8.73
N ARG A 229 -1.46 -4.55 -8.66
CA ARG A 229 -0.39 -4.89 -7.72
C ARG A 229 0.95 -4.33 -8.22
N GLY A 230 1.92 -4.25 -7.31
CA GLY A 230 3.30 -3.93 -7.67
C GLY A 230 4.00 -5.07 -8.42
N ILE A 231 5.21 -4.80 -8.89
CA ILE A 231 6.01 -5.68 -9.76
C ILE A 231 6.26 -7.09 -9.18
N PHE A 232 6.22 -7.26 -7.86
CA PHE A 232 6.36 -8.56 -7.20
C PHE A 232 5.06 -9.11 -6.58
N GLY A 233 3.91 -8.54 -6.97
CA GLY A 233 2.60 -8.95 -6.47
C GLY A 233 2.21 -8.36 -5.10
N GLY A 234 3.05 -7.51 -4.51
CA GLY A 234 2.72 -6.76 -3.31
C GLY A 234 1.66 -5.67 -3.54
N PRO A 235 1.06 -5.12 -2.47
CA PRO A 235 -0.01 -4.12 -2.54
C PRO A 235 0.50 -2.68 -2.75
N TYR A 236 1.78 -2.52 -3.08
CA TYR A 236 2.45 -1.26 -3.38
C TYR A 236 3.47 -1.48 -4.49
N PHE A 237 3.89 -0.41 -5.14
CA PHE A 237 5.06 -0.43 -6.02
C PHE A 237 6.31 0.00 -5.25
N LEU A 238 7.41 -0.69 -5.51
CA LEU A 238 8.77 -0.32 -5.12
C LEU A 238 9.70 -0.77 -6.25
N GLY A 239 10.41 0.18 -6.88
CA GLY A 239 11.16 -0.09 -8.11
C GLY A 239 11.98 1.11 -8.59
N LYS A 240 12.46 1.03 -9.84
CA LYS A 240 13.08 2.15 -10.54
C LYS A 240 11.99 3.06 -11.15
N GLY A 241 12.37 4.28 -11.50
CA GLY A 241 11.50 5.26 -12.16
C GLY A 241 10.85 4.74 -13.44
N GLY A 242 11.65 4.30 -14.41
CA GLY A 242 11.16 3.76 -15.68
C GLY A 242 10.26 2.52 -15.49
N ASP A 243 10.64 1.61 -14.57
CA ASP A 243 9.78 0.46 -14.22
C ASP A 243 8.39 0.90 -13.69
N TRP A 244 8.31 2.06 -13.04
CA TRP A 244 7.03 2.61 -12.55
C TRP A 244 6.22 3.20 -13.69
N GLN A 245 6.85 3.99 -14.57
CA GLN A 245 6.24 4.59 -15.76
C GLN A 245 5.64 3.51 -16.68
N ASP A 246 6.43 2.50 -17.06
CA ASP A 246 5.97 1.37 -17.88
C ASP A 246 4.76 0.67 -17.25
N ALA A 247 4.75 0.60 -15.92
CA ALA A 247 3.68 -0.05 -15.21
C ALA A 247 2.40 0.82 -15.16
N MET A 248 2.50 2.15 -15.29
CA MET A 248 1.37 3.09 -15.38
C MET A 248 0.64 3.02 -16.73
N ASP A 249 1.29 2.54 -17.79
CA ASP A 249 0.64 2.26 -19.09
C ASP A 249 -0.52 1.27 -18.98
N THR A 250 -0.57 0.46 -17.93
CA THR A 250 -1.68 -0.47 -17.68
C THR A 250 -2.83 0.13 -16.88
N ILE A 251 -2.68 1.38 -16.41
CA ILE A 251 -3.57 2.10 -15.50
C ILE A 251 -4.26 3.27 -16.20
N CYS A 252 -3.53 4.05 -16.98
CA CYS A 252 -4.04 5.20 -17.72
C CYS A 252 -3.57 5.17 -19.19
N ASN A 253 -4.09 6.08 -20.01
CA ASN A 253 -3.68 6.23 -21.41
C ASN A 253 -2.44 7.10 -21.53
N ASP A 254 -2.36 8.13 -20.69
CA ASP A 254 -1.27 9.09 -20.70
C ASP A 254 -0.97 9.58 -19.28
N MET A 255 0.24 10.08 -19.10
CA MET A 255 0.75 10.59 -17.83
C MET A 255 1.71 11.74 -18.08
N GLU A 256 1.39 12.90 -17.53
CA GLU A 256 2.20 14.11 -17.59
C GLU A 256 2.79 14.37 -16.20
N GLU A 257 4.12 14.53 -16.13
CA GLU A 257 4.80 14.99 -14.92
C GLU A 257 4.55 16.49 -14.74
N LEU A 258 4.05 16.89 -13.57
CA LEU A 258 3.70 18.28 -13.28
C LEU A 258 4.80 18.99 -12.49
N GLU A 259 5.26 18.35 -11.42
CA GLU A 259 6.23 18.93 -10.50
C GLU A 259 7.10 17.84 -9.87
N ILE A 260 8.40 18.13 -9.83
CA ILE A 260 9.37 17.44 -9.00
C ILE A 260 10.00 18.47 -8.08
N GLY A 261 9.99 18.21 -6.77
CA GLY A 261 10.91 18.91 -5.88
C GLY A 261 10.37 19.25 -4.50
N ALA A 262 9.06 19.20 -4.29
CA ALA A 262 8.52 19.31 -2.94
C ALA A 262 9.01 18.12 -2.10
N SER A 263 9.71 18.39 -1.00
CA SER A 263 10.07 17.36 -0.01
C SER A 263 9.02 17.24 1.11
N TRP A 264 8.08 18.19 1.14
CA TRP A 264 7.13 18.40 2.22
C TRP A 264 5.73 18.74 1.71
N ILE A 265 4.69 18.13 2.30
CA ILE A 265 3.29 18.52 2.07
C ILE A 265 2.89 19.43 3.23
N LEU A 266 2.29 20.58 2.91
CA LEU A 266 1.83 21.52 3.91
C LEU A 266 0.76 20.92 4.84
N GLU A 267 0.59 21.59 5.98
CA GLU A 267 -0.27 21.11 7.06
C GLU A 267 -1.72 20.87 6.58
N ASN A 268 -2.29 19.70 6.90
CA ASN A 268 -3.69 19.38 6.56
C ASN A 268 -4.34 18.46 7.60
N GLN A 269 -5.65 18.27 7.45
CA GLN A 269 -6.50 17.49 8.37
C GLN A 269 -6.09 16.02 8.59
N HIS A 270 -5.16 15.48 7.81
CA HIS A 270 -4.72 14.08 7.93
C HIS A 270 -3.43 13.91 8.73
N ILE A 271 -2.71 15.00 9.06
CA ILE A 271 -1.37 14.90 9.66
C ILE A 271 -1.37 14.21 11.01
N GLU A 272 -2.28 14.56 11.92
CA GLU A 272 -2.32 13.95 13.26
C GLU A 272 -2.51 12.44 13.18
N LEU A 273 -3.48 11.98 12.38
CA LEU A 273 -3.72 10.55 12.16
C LEU A 273 -2.50 9.87 11.52
N MET A 274 -1.86 10.51 10.53
CA MET A 274 -0.66 9.95 9.89
C MET A 274 0.55 9.93 10.84
N ARG A 275 0.69 10.91 11.72
CA ARG A 275 1.71 10.93 12.78
C ARG A 275 1.53 9.79 13.76
N GLU A 276 0.30 9.51 14.19
CA GLU A 276 0.01 8.36 15.04
C GLU A 276 0.33 7.03 14.34
N CYS A 277 -0.02 6.90 13.06
CA CYS A 277 0.33 5.72 12.26
C CYS A 277 1.85 5.56 12.13
N ALA A 278 2.56 6.64 11.79
CA ALA A 278 4.01 6.67 11.70
C ALA A 278 4.67 6.29 13.03
N LYS A 279 4.15 6.81 14.14
CA LYS A 279 4.63 6.50 15.49
C LYS A 279 4.48 5.02 15.81
N ARG A 280 3.34 4.39 15.50
CA ARG A 280 3.17 2.94 15.70
C ARG A 280 4.14 2.12 14.86
N VAL A 281 4.41 2.51 13.61
CA VAL A 281 5.44 1.85 12.79
C VAL A 281 6.83 2.04 13.39
N TRP A 282 7.16 3.24 13.87
CA TRP A 282 8.44 3.55 14.49
C TRP A 282 8.68 2.72 15.76
N ASP A 283 7.70 2.72 16.67
CA ASP A 283 7.76 1.95 17.92
C ASP A 283 7.91 0.45 17.61
N ARG A 284 7.17 -0.06 16.62
CA ARG A 284 7.25 -1.46 16.17
C ARG A 284 8.57 -1.83 15.50
N TRP A 285 9.17 -0.91 14.73
CA TRP A 285 10.49 -1.11 14.14
C TRP A 285 11.59 -1.18 15.22
N ASN A 286 11.49 -0.34 16.24
CA ASN A 286 12.41 -0.35 17.36
C ASN A 286 12.23 -1.60 18.25
N ASP A 287 11.00 -2.09 18.40
CA ASP A 287 10.68 -3.33 19.12
C ASP A 287 10.59 -4.57 18.21
N ARG A 288 11.28 -4.57 17.06
CA ARG A 288 11.12 -5.60 16.01
C ARG A 288 11.38 -7.03 16.46
N GLU A 289 12.26 -7.24 17.45
CA GLU A 289 12.56 -8.57 17.98
C GLU A 289 11.38 -9.19 18.73
N ASN A 290 10.52 -8.37 19.35
CA ASN A 290 9.36 -8.86 20.11
C ASN A 290 8.06 -8.72 19.32
N ALA A 291 7.86 -7.58 18.64
CA ALA A 291 6.60 -7.29 17.97
C ALA A 291 6.37 -8.14 16.71
N GLY A 292 7.42 -8.29 15.88
CA GLY A 292 7.37 -8.97 14.58
C GLY A 292 6.33 -8.42 13.60
N TRP A 293 6.33 -8.90 12.36
CA TRP A 293 5.30 -8.62 11.35
C TRP A 293 5.35 -9.61 10.20
N CYS A 294 4.23 -9.76 9.50
CA CYS A 294 4.21 -10.43 8.22
C CYS A 294 4.89 -9.57 7.15
N ASP A 295 5.97 -10.08 6.56
CA ASP A 295 6.77 -9.41 5.50
C ASP A 295 5.99 -9.17 4.19
N TYR A 296 4.78 -9.70 4.09
CA TYR A 296 3.88 -9.50 2.95
C TYR A 296 2.78 -8.46 3.22
N CYS A 297 2.12 -8.50 4.38
CA CYS A 297 0.94 -7.66 4.65
C CYS A 297 1.06 -6.73 5.87
N GLY A 298 2.15 -6.78 6.64
CA GLY A 298 2.39 -5.92 7.81
C GLY A 298 1.68 -6.32 9.10
N VAL A 299 0.73 -7.27 9.06
CA VAL A 299 0.02 -7.77 10.25
C VAL A 299 0.99 -8.44 11.23
N GLY A 300 0.80 -8.22 12.53
CA GLY A 300 1.53 -8.85 13.64
C GLY A 300 0.83 -10.06 14.24
N GLY A 301 1.11 -10.35 15.51
CA GLY A 301 0.48 -11.45 16.25
C GLY A 301 1.09 -12.82 15.97
N LYS A 302 0.25 -13.83 15.71
CA LYS A 302 0.70 -15.21 15.51
C LYS A 302 1.32 -15.39 14.13
N LEU A 303 2.64 -15.43 14.07
CA LEU A 303 3.42 -15.52 12.83
C LEU A 303 4.21 -16.82 12.72
N SER A 304 4.50 -17.23 11.48
CA SER A 304 5.37 -18.35 11.13
C SER A 304 6.62 -17.83 10.44
N ALA A 305 7.80 -18.20 10.94
CA ALA A 305 9.07 -17.81 10.33
C ALA A 305 9.35 -18.59 9.03
N CYS A 306 10.05 -17.94 8.11
CA CYS A 306 10.69 -18.64 6.99
C CYS A 306 11.69 -19.67 7.53
N ALA A 307 11.60 -20.92 7.06
CA ALA A 307 12.40 -22.03 7.58
C ALA A 307 13.92 -21.86 7.41
N GLU A 308 14.32 -21.06 6.43
CA GLU A 308 15.72 -20.74 6.14
C GLU A 308 16.16 -19.52 6.95
N CYS A 309 15.39 -18.42 6.91
CA CYS A 309 15.73 -17.16 7.59
C CYS A 309 15.57 -17.18 9.11
N LYS A 310 14.92 -18.21 9.67
CA LYS A 310 14.84 -18.37 11.13
C LYS A 310 16.18 -18.72 11.77
N LYS A 311 17.19 -19.08 10.96
CA LYS A 311 18.50 -19.56 11.44
C LYS A 311 19.56 -18.46 11.46
N GLY A 312 19.43 -17.42 10.65
CA GLY A 312 20.35 -16.30 10.64
C GLY A 312 19.79 -15.09 11.39
N ASP A 313 20.48 -13.97 11.17
CA ASP A 313 20.29 -12.74 11.93
C ASP A 313 19.01 -11.99 11.53
N LYS A 314 18.48 -12.24 10.33
CA LYS A 314 17.29 -11.53 9.81
C LYS A 314 16.08 -12.45 9.74
N LYS A 315 15.35 -12.53 10.86
CA LYS A 315 14.12 -13.32 10.95
C LYS A 315 13.01 -12.71 10.08
N ILE A 316 12.55 -13.46 9.09
CA ILE A 316 11.42 -13.09 8.22
C ILE A 316 10.20 -13.91 8.60
N TRP A 317 9.08 -13.23 8.83
CA TRP A 317 7.84 -13.84 9.33
C TRP A 317 6.66 -13.63 8.39
N TYR A 318 5.68 -14.55 8.45
CA TYR A 318 4.44 -14.48 7.68
C TYR A 318 3.25 -14.89 8.54
N CYS A 319 2.04 -14.38 8.24
CA CYS A 319 0.81 -14.86 8.90
C CYS A 319 0.56 -16.36 8.67
N GLY A 320 1.11 -16.93 7.59
CA GLY A 320 1.01 -18.34 7.27
C GLY A 320 1.58 -18.66 5.88
N VAL A 321 1.39 -19.91 5.46
CA VAL A 321 1.94 -20.45 4.20
C VAL A 321 1.43 -19.68 2.96
N GLU A 322 0.19 -19.20 2.97
CA GLU A 322 -0.34 -18.41 1.85
C GLU A 322 0.43 -17.09 1.68
N HIS A 323 0.62 -16.32 2.76
CA HIS A 323 1.37 -15.07 2.72
C HIS A 323 2.85 -15.31 2.43
N GLN A 324 3.43 -16.41 2.90
CA GLN A 324 4.79 -16.80 2.52
C GLN A 324 4.88 -17.07 1.01
N ARG A 325 3.93 -17.79 0.41
CA ARG A 325 3.90 -18.05 -1.04
C ARG A 325 3.74 -16.76 -1.86
N LYS A 326 2.85 -15.86 -1.43
CA LYS A 326 2.66 -14.55 -2.07
C LYS A 326 3.92 -13.69 -1.95
N GLY A 327 4.50 -13.61 -0.75
CA GLY A 327 5.74 -12.88 -0.46
C GLY A 327 6.99 -13.49 -1.11
N TRP A 328 6.98 -14.78 -1.46
CA TRP A 328 8.14 -15.48 -2.03
C TRP A 328 8.64 -14.88 -3.34
N LYS A 329 7.74 -14.28 -4.14
CA LYS A 329 8.11 -13.58 -5.39
C LYS A 329 9.21 -12.53 -5.16
N LEU A 330 9.22 -11.91 -3.99
CA LEU A 330 10.21 -10.92 -3.57
C LEU A 330 11.23 -11.48 -2.57
N HIS A 331 10.77 -12.21 -1.56
CA HIS A 331 11.64 -12.75 -0.51
C HIS A 331 12.72 -13.71 -1.05
N LYS A 332 12.48 -14.41 -2.16
CA LYS A 332 13.48 -15.28 -2.79
C LYS A 332 14.81 -14.59 -3.15
N PHE A 333 14.86 -13.26 -3.20
CA PHE A 333 16.07 -12.50 -3.46
C PHE A 333 16.86 -12.16 -2.19
N THR A 334 16.19 -12.18 -1.03
CA THR A 334 16.77 -11.81 0.27
C THR A 334 16.83 -12.98 1.24
N CYS A 335 16.36 -14.16 0.82
CA CYS A 335 16.33 -15.35 1.64
C CYS A 335 17.75 -15.89 1.92
N GLU A 336 18.02 -16.23 3.18
CA GLU A 336 19.35 -16.67 3.66
C GLU A 336 19.86 -17.98 3.03
N LYS A 337 18.95 -18.77 2.43
CA LYS A 337 19.31 -19.96 1.64
C LYS A 337 20.23 -19.64 0.47
N LYS A 338 20.09 -18.44 -0.13
CA LYS A 338 20.94 -18.03 -1.25
C LYS A 338 22.31 -17.53 -0.81
N THR A 339 22.38 -16.76 0.27
CA THR A 339 23.65 -16.20 0.77
C THR A 339 24.64 -17.29 1.19
N THR A 340 24.16 -18.44 1.68
CA THR A 340 25.01 -19.60 2.02
C THR A 340 25.47 -20.40 0.80
N ALA A 341 24.65 -20.50 -0.26
CA ALA A 341 24.99 -21.22 -1.48
C ALA A 341 26.03 -20.47 -2.35
N ASP A 342 26.00 -19.14 -2.34
CA ASP A 342 26.96 -18.30 -3.09
C ASP A 342 28.28 -18.09 -2.31
N ALA A 343 28.26 -18.22 -0.98
CA ALA A 343 29.48 -18.19 -0.15
C ALA A 343 30.36 -19.45 -0.30
N GLY A 344 29.79 -20.58 -0.75
CA GLY A 344 30.52 -21.83 -0.99
C GLY A 344 31.13 -21.97 -2.38
N LYS A 345 31.07 -20.92 -3.22
CA LYS A 345 31.56 -20.91 -4.61
C LYS A 345 32.67 -19.87 -4.87
N LYS A 346 33.24 -19.27 -3.83
CA LYS A 346 34.42 -18.39 -3.95
C LYS A 346 35.71 -19.12 -3.65
#